data_AF-F0BB53-F1
#
_entry.id   AF-F0BB53-F1
#
_cell.length_a   1.000
_cell.length_b   1.000
_cell.length_c   1.000
_cell.angle_alpha   90.00
_cell.angle_beta   90.00
_cell.angle_gamma   90.00
#
_symmetry.space_group_name_H-M   'P 1'
#
loop_
_entity.id
_entity.type
_entity.pdbx_description
1 polymer ?
#
loop_
_entity_poly.entity_id
_entity_poly.type
_entity_poly.pdbx_seq_one_letter_code
_entity_poly.pdbx_strand_id
1 'polypeptide(L)'
;MRRAFPEFAERYERIRFGVMKADIARCAYMHAHGGFYFDTDYKLLRPLGADVLSQHCVLPIEEGALGNDDFKIGNAVFGSEAGHPFWGAFIEHIFNVHAPETLEDHREIPMISGPRGLTRFYNAHGGQFAGIVFPPRDAFHPDRTWFGLGHRGGQIAVGSHLCWASWRGKSPHRAVTNYLRRKLSAVPI
;
A
#
# COMPACT_ATOMS: atom_id res chain seq x y z
N MET A 1 2.52 -15.67 -5.52
CA MET A 1 2.41 -16.76 -4.53
C MET A 1 3.01 -18.05 -5.05
N ARG A 2 2.31 -18.92 -5.82
CA ARG A 2 2.86 -20.22 -6.26
C ARG A 2 4.28 -20.22 -6.83
N ARG A 3 4.67 -19.19 -7.60
CA ARG A 3 6.02 -19.07 -8.17
C ARG A 3 7.05 -18.50 -7.20
N ALA A 4 6.68 -17.46 -6.44
CA ALA A 4 7.62 -16.65 -5.66
C ALA A 4 7.73 -17.06 -4.18
N PHE A 5 6.65 -17.67 -3.65
CA PHE A 5 6.49 -18.12 -2.26
C PHE A 5 5.68 -19.43 -2.26
N PRO A 6 6.19 -20.50 -2.89
CA PRO A 6 5.48 -21.78 -3.00
C PRO A 6 5.06 -22.36 -1.64
N GLU A 7 5.89 -22.19 -0.61
CA GLU A 7 5.67 -22.66 0.77
C GLU A 7 4.44 -22.03 1.44
N PHE A 8 4.07 -20.82 1.03
CA PHE A 8 2.86 -20.13 1.53
C PHE A 8 1.68 -20.21 0.57
N ALA A 9 1.83 -20.81 -0.62
CA ALA A 9 0.81 -20.73 -1.67
C ALA A 9 -0.53 -21.36 -1.25
N GLU A 10 -0.52 -22.53 -0.63
CA GLU A 10 -1.76 -23.17 -0.17
C GLU A 10 -2.44 -22.39 0.95
N ARG A 11 -1.65 -21.85 1.88
CA ARG A 11 -2.15 -21.01 2.99
C ARG A 11 -2.77 -19.73 2.45
N TYR A 12 -2.11 -19.10 1.48
CA TYR A 12 -2.62 -17.93 0.78
C TYR A 12 -3.99 -18.18 0.13
N GLU A 13 -4.17 -19.32 -0.55
CA GLU A 13 -5.47 -19.65 -1.17
C GLU A 13 -6.60 -19.79 -0.15
N ARG A 14 -6.29 -20.24 1.08
CA ARG A 14 -7.24 -20.36 2.19
C ARG A 14 -7.61 -19.02 2.85
N ILE A 15 -6.92 -17.92 2.57
CA ILE A 15 -7.25 -16.60 3.14
C ILE A 15 -8.68 -16.20 2.73
N ARG A 16 -9.53 -15.94 3.74
CA ARG A 16 -10.95 -15.59 3.57
C ARG A 16 -11.15 -14.20 2.97
N PHE A 17 -10.30 -13.24 3.33
CA PHE A 17 -10.50 -11.83 3.00
C PHE A 17 -9.73 -11.41 1.76
N GLY A 18 -10.45 -11.00 0.72
CA GLY A 18 -9.86 -10.54 -0.54
C GLY A 18 -8.92 -9.35 -0.40
N VAL A 19 -9.18 -8.43 0.54
CA VAL A 19 -8.28 -7.29 0.79
C VAL A 19 -6.93 -7.74 1.35
N MET A 20 -6.92 -8.71 2.27
CA MET A 20 -5.68 -9.27 2.80
C MET A 20 -4.91 -10.04 1.71
N LYS A 21 -5.63 -10.79 0.86
CA LYS A 21 -5.04 -11.40 -0.35
C LYS A 21 -4.39 -10.35 -1.24
N ALA A 22 -5.06 -9.22 -1.51
CA ALA A 22 -4.52 -8.14 -2.33
C ALA A 22 -3.29 -7.47 -1.71
N ASP A 23 -3.26 -7.28 -0.39
CA ASP A 23 -2.10 -6.74 0.34
C ASP A 23 -0.87 -7.67 0.25
N ILE A 24 -1.07 -8.98 0.39
CA ILE A 24 0.02 -9.96 0.26
C ILE A 24 0.45 -10.11 -1.21
N ALA A 25 -0.51 -10.12 -2.14
CA ALA A 25 -0.25 -10.27 -3.57
C ALA A 25 0.59 -9.12 -4.13
N ARG A 26 0.32 -7.87 -3.75
CA ARG A 26 1.13 -6.72 -4.17
C ARG A 26 2.57 -6.83 -3.66
N CYS A 27 2.78 -7.26 -2.41
CA CYS A 27 4.12 -7.50 -1.88
C CYS A 27 4.83 -8.62 -2.65
N ALA A 28 4.14 -9.72 -2.93
CA ALA A 28 4.69 -10.83 -3.68
C ALA A 28 5.01 -10.45 -5.14
N TYR A 29 4.21 -9.58 -5.74
CA TYR A 29 4.49 -9.01 -7.06
C TYR A 29 5.77 -8.17 -7.02
N MET A 30 5.91 -7.27 -6.04
CA MET A 30 7.12 -6.46 -5.89
C MET A 30 8.37 -7.31 -5.67
N HIS A 31 8.28 -8.36 -4.85
CA HIS A 31 9.38 -9.30 -4.70
C HIS A 31 9.75 -9.98 -6.03
N ALA A 32 8.76 -10.42 -6.80
CA ALA A 32 9.01 -11.19 -8.02
C ALA A 32 9.42 -10.34 -9.23
N HIS A 33 9.01 -9.08 -9.30
CA HIS A 33 9.09 -8.24 -10.50
C HIS A 33 9.68 -6.85 -10.27
N GLY A 34 9.65 -6.33 -9.04
CA GLY A 34 10.03 -4.96 -8.76
C GLY A 34 9.18 -3.93 -9.52
N GLY A 35 9.77 -2.76 -9.78
CA GLY A 35 9.13 -1.64 -10.47
C GLY A 35 8.38 -0.73 -9.50
N PHE A 36 7.21 -0.25 -9.91
CA PHE A 36 6.31 0.54 -9.06
C PHE A 36 4.92 -0.08 -9.06
N TYR A 37 4.36 -0.21 -7.86
CA TYR A 37 2.98 -0.59 -7.65
C TYR A 37 2.13 0.65 -7.35
N PHE A 38 0.91 0.64 -7.87
CA PHE A 38 -0.12 1.64 -7.58
C PHE A 38 -1.45 0.92 -7.38
N ASP A 39 -2.19 1.30 -6.34
CA ASP A 39 -3.58 0.90 -6.19
C ASP A 39 -4.39 1.38 -7.42
N THR A 40 -5.43 0.64 -7.79
CA THR A 40 -6.25 0.97 -8.98
C THR A 40 -7.00 2.30 -8.86
N ASP A 41 -7.11 2.84 -7.65
CA ASP A 41 -7.67 4.15 -7.34
C ASP A 41 -6.58 5.17 -6.97
N TYR A 42 -5.36 4.95 -7.42
CA TYR A 42 -4.29 5.92 -7.39
C TYR A 42 -4.26 6.75 -8.68
N LYS A 43 -4.30 8.08 -8.54
CA LYS A 43 -4.21 9.01 -9.66
C LYS A 43 -2.79 9.58 -9.74
N LEU A 44 -2.07 9.22 -10.80
CA LEU A 44 -0.79 9.85 -11.11
C LEU A 44 -1.05 11.25 -11.70
N LEU A 45 -0.41 12.27 -11.15
CA LEU A 45 -0.56 13.68 -11.56
C LEU A 45 0.58 14.13 -12.48
N ARG A 46 1.75 13.49 -12.37
CA ARG A 46 2.93 13.72 -13.21
C ARG A 46 3.81 12.47 -13.24
N PRO A 47 4.68 12.30 -14.24
CA PRO A 47 5.65 11.21 -14.26
C PRO A 47 6.52 11.17 -13.00
N LEU A 48 6.95 9.97 -12.61
CA LEU A 48 7.93 9.81 -11.54
C LEU A 48 9.29 10.38 -12.00
N GLY A 49 9.93 11.15 -11.13
CA GLY A 49 11.26 11.71 -11.39
C GLY A 49 12.36 10.65 -11.29
N ALA A 50 13.50 10.93 -11.92
CA ALA A 50 14.67 10.05 -11.90
C ALA A 50 15.19 9.82 -10.47
N ASP A 51 15.05 10.83 -9.60
CA ASP A 51 15.39 10.79 -8.18
C ASP A 51 14.62 9.73 -7.38
N VAL A 52 13.39 9.40 -7.82
CA VAL A 52 12.56 8.35 -7.24
C VAL A 52 12.82 7.01 -7.95
N LEU A 53 12.95 7.03 -9.28
CA LEU A 53 13.13 5.82 -10.09
C LEU A 53 14.49 5.14 -9.91
N SER A 54 15.52 5.87 -9.45
CA SER A 54 16.87 5.33 -9.23
C SER A 54 17.08 4.68 -7.85
N GLN A 55 16.04 4.62 -7.01
CA GLN A 55 16.14 4.14 -5.64
C GLN A 55 15.89 2.62 -5.56
N HIS A 56 16.62 1.92 -4.68
CA HIS A 56 16.48 0.47 -4.51
C HIS A 56 15.11 0.07 -3.94
N CYS A 57 14.58 0.86 -3.00
CA CYS A 57 13.26 0.67 -2.42
C CYS A 57 12.67 2.01 -1.96
N VAL A 58 11.44 2.27 -2.38
CA VAL A 58 10.71 3.51 -2.15
C VAL A 58 9.42 3.17 -1.42
N LEU A 59 9.33 3.59 -0.16
CA LEU A 59 8.18 3.39 0.71
C LEU A 59 7.60 4.76 1.12
N PRO A 60 6.72 5.37 0.31
CA PRO A 60 6.19 6.69 0.60
C PRO A 60 5.42 6.76 1.92
N ILE A 61 5.62 7.85 2.65
CA ILE A 61 4.93 8.11 3.91
C ILE A 61 3.46 8.45 3.62
N GLU A 62 2.52 7.85 4.36
CA GLU A 62 1.08 8.17 4.32
C GLU A 62 0.70 9.18 5.42
N GLU A 63 1.33 9.08 6.59
CA GLU A 63 1.05 9.92 7.76
C GLU A 63 2.34 10.13 8.58
N GLY A 64 2.44 11.30 9.22
CA GLY A 64 3.61 11.67 10.01
C GLY A 64 4.89 11.89 9.19
N ALA A 65 6.02 11.66 9.85
CA ALA A 65 7.35 11.70 9.26
C ALA A 65 8.24 10.63 9.91
N LEU A 66 9.30 10.20 9.22
CA LEU A 66 10.23 9.21 9.76
C LEU A 66 10.82 9.70 11.09
N GLY A 67 10.73 8.87 12.14
CA GLY A 67 11.19 9.20 13.48
C GLY A 67 10.13 9.84 14.39
N ASN A 68 8.95 10.20 13.85
CA ASN A 68 7.83 10.66 14.66
C ASN A 68 6.94 9.50 15.12
N ASP A 69 6.21 9.69 16.22
CA ASP A 69 5.26 8.71 16.77
C ASP A 69 4.10 8.37 15.82
N ASP A 70 3.74 9.31 14.94
CA ASP A 70 2.67 9.18 13.95
C ASP A 70 3.15 8.62 12.59
N PHE A 71 4.44 8.24 12.49
CA PHE A 71 5.03 7.68 11.28
C PHE A 71 4.22 6.49 10.75
N LYS A 72 3.80 6.58 9.49
CA LYS A 72 3.05 5.52 8.82
C LYS A 72 3.44 5.41 7.35
N ILE A 73 3.87 4.23 6.94
CA ILE A 73 4.15 3.88 5.55
C ILE A 73 2.82 3.61 4.83
N GLY A 74 2.66 4.19 3.63
CA GLY A 74 1.51 3.91 2.77
C GLY A 74 1.67 2.58 2.04
N ASN A 75 0.57 1.87 1.84
CA ASN A 75 0.55 0.61 1.06
C ASN A 75 -0.18 0.75 -0.29
N ALA A 76 -0.59 1.96 -0.66
CA ALA A 76 -1.29 2.25 -1.92
C ALA A 76 -0.34 2.54 -3.09
N VAL A 77 0.92 2.89 -2.80
CA VAL A 77 1.98 3.12 -3.77
C VAL A 77 3.32 2.83 -3.12
N PHE A 78 4.18 2.10 -3.83
CA PHE A 78 5.58 1.87 -3.46
C PHE A 78 6.36 1.36 -4.66
N GLY A 79 7.69 1.47 -4.60
CA GLY A 79 8.59 0.97 -5.63
C GLY A 79 9.74 0.18 -5.04
N SER A 80 10.29 -0.76 -5.79
CA SER A 80 11.53 -1.43 -5.42
C SER A 80 12.13 -2.14 -6.62
N GLU A 81 13.40 -2.49 -6.51
CA GLU A 81 14.01 -3.52 -7.37
C GLU A 81 13.35 -4.89 -7.13
N ALA A 82 13.42 -5.75 -8.14
CA ALA A 82 12.99 -7.14 -8.00
C ALA A 82 13.90 -7.86 -7.00
N GLY A 83 13.32 -8.70 -6.15
CA GLY A 83 14.05 -9.45 -5.14
C GLY A 83 14.47 -8.65 -3.90
N HIS A 84 14.06 -7.38 -3.75
CA HIS A 84 14.39 -6.61 -2.55
C HIS A 84 13.96 -7.36 -1.27
N PRO A 85 14.87 -7.59 -0.28
CA PRO A 85 14.67 -8.54 0.82
C PRO A 85 13.51 -8.17 1.75
N PHE A 86 13.18 -6.88 1.83
CA PHE A 86 12.07 -6.37 2.63
C PHE A 86 10.73 -7.08 2.37
N TRP A 87 10.40 -7.35 1.11
CA TRP A 87 9.11 -7.95 0.76
C TRP A 87 8.99 -9.41 1.19
N GLY A 88 10.05 -10.19 0.99
CA GLY A 88 10.11 -11.58 1.41
C GLY A 88 9.97 -11.69 2.94
N ALA A 89 10.78 -10.90 3.65
CA ALA A 89 10.76 -10.87 5.11
C ALA A 89 9.39 -10.42 5.67
N PHE A 90 8.72 -9.44 5.03
CA PHE A 90 7.39 -9.01 5.46
C PHE A 90 6.32 -10.09 5.19
N ILE A 91 6.35 -10.77 4.05
CA ILE A 91 5.43 -11.87 3.74
C ILE A 91 5.63 -13.03 4.70
N GLU A 92 6.87 -13.44 4.94
CA GLU A 92 7.21 -14.46 5.94
C GLU A 92 6.70 -14.07 7.33
N HIS A 93 6.88 -12.82 7.74
CA HIS A 93 6.36 -12.31 9.00
C HIS A 93 4.83 -12.44 9.10
N ILE A 94 4.10 -12.03 8.05
CA ILE A 94 2.63 -12.18 8.00
C ILE A 94 2.24 -13.65 8.20
N PHE A 95 2.83 -14.57 7.46
CA PHE A 95 2.45 -15.98 7.54
C PHE A 95 2.88 -16.66 8.85
N ASN A 96 4.06 -16.35 9.37
CA ASN A 96 4.61 -17.03 10.53
C ASN A 96 4.08 -16.47 11.86
N VAL A 97 3.82 -15.16 11.93
CA VAL A 97 3.36 -14.50 13.17
C VAL A 97 1.84 -14.40 13.23
N HIS A 98 1.17 -14.15 12.09
CA HIS A 98 -0.25 -13.78 12.08
C HIS A 98 -1.18 -14.84 11.50
N ALA A 99 -0.66 -15.92 10.89
CA ALA A 99 -1.45 -17.02 10.33
C ALA A 99 -2.69 -16.50 9.55
N PRO A 100 -2.50 -15.74 8.45
CA PRO A 100 -3.57 -14.96 7.81
C PRO A 100 -4.76 -15.80 7.35
N GLU A 101 -4.55 -17.10 7.09
CA GLU A 101 -5.59 -18.05 6.71
C GLU A 101 -6.57 -18.39 7.83
N THR A 102 -6.22 -18.14 9.10
CA THR A 102 -7.09 -18.39 10.26
C THR A 102 -7.78 -17.12 10.75
N LEU A 103 -7.58 -15.98 10.08
CA LEU A 103 -8.12 -14.70 10.52
C LEU A 103 -9.65 -14.67 10.38
N GLU A 104 -10.34 -14.33 11.47
CA GLU A 104 -11.81 -14.22 11.49
C GLU A 104 -12.31 -12.77 11.45
N ASP A 105 -11.53 -11.83 11.98
CA ASP A 105 -11.91 -10.42 12.06
C ASP A 105 -11.21 -9.57 11.00
N HIS A 106 -12.00 -9.07 10.04
CA HIS A 106 -11.50 -8.21 8.98
C HIS A 106 -10.89 -6.87 9.47
N ARG A 107 -11.16 -6.46 10.72
CA ARG A 107 -10.66 -5.20 11.31
C ARG A 107 -9.18 -5.29 11.66
N GLU A 108 -8.64 -6.50 11.77
CA GLU A 108 -7.23 -6.73 12.08
C GLU A 108 -6.34 -6.61 10.85
N ILE A 109 -6.90 -6.75 9.64
CA ILE A 109 -6.15 -6.73 8.38
C ILE A 109 -5.23 -5.50 8.24
N PRO A 110 -5.67 -4.25 8.52
CA PRO A 110 -4.80 -3.09 8.45
C PRO A 110 -3.55 -3.16 9.35
N MET A 111 -3.64 -3.92 10.46
CA MET A 111 -2.56 -4.13 11.43
C MET A 111 -1.63 -5.29 11.08
N ILE A 112 -2.00 -6.13 10.10
CA ILE A 112 -1.26 -7.33 9.68
C ILE A 112 -0.64 -7.11 8.30
N SER A 113 -1.46 -7.02 7.25
CA SER A 113 -1.02 -6.88 5.87
C SER A 113 -1.12 -5.46 5.33
N GLY A 114 -1.89 -4.60 6.00
CA GLY A 114 -2.10 -3.22 5.59
C GLY A 114 -0.99 -2.24 6.04
N PRO A 115 -1.23 -0.92 5.90
CA PRO A 115 -0.19 0.09 6.11
C PRO A 115 0.36 0.12 7.54
N ARG A 116 -0.47 -0.18 8.56
CA ARG A 116 0.00 -0.25 9.95
C ARG A 116 0.82 -1.49 10.22
N GLY A 117 0.44 -2.64 9.65
CA GLY A 117 1.25 -3.87 9.71
C GLY A 117 2.62 -3.68 9.08
N LEU A 118 2.65 -3.12 7.87
CA LEU A 118 3.87 -2.76 7.15
C LEU A 118 4.78 -1.82 7.97
N THR A 119 4.20 -0.76 8.53
CA THR A 119 4.92 0.21 9.37
C THR A 119 5.49 -0.45 10.62
N ARG A 120 4.70 -1.27 11.33
CA ARG A 120 5.16 -1.97 12.54
C ARG A 120 6.29 -2.94 12.24
N PHE A 121 6.17 -3.68 11.14
CA PHE A 121 7.23 -4.57 10.67
C PHE A 121 8.51 -3.79 10.37
N TYR A 122 8.42 -2.68 9.62
CA TYR A 122 9.57 -1.82 9.36
C TYR A 122 10.16 -1.23 10.66
N ASN A 123 9.36 -0.76 11.60
CA ASN A 123 9.90 -0.21 12.85
C ASN A 123 10.65 -1.27 13.68
N ALA A 124 10.22 -2.52 13.63
CA ALA A 124 10.86 -3.62 14.36
C ALA A 124 12.09 -4.21 13.66
N HIS A 125 12.11 -4.22 12.32
CA HIS A 125 13.11 -4.95 11.52
C HIS A 125 13.87 -4.08 10.52
N GLY A 126 13.54 -2.79 10.42
CA GLY A 126 14.00 -1.86 9.39
C GLY A 126 15.51 -1.75 9.27
N GLY A 127 16.22 -1.84 10.40
CA GLY A 127 17.68 -1.81 10.44
C GLY A 127 18.37 -2.98 9.73
N GLN A 128 17.63 -4.01 9.30
CA GLN A 128 18.15 -5.14 8.52
C GLN A 128 18.15 -4.87 7.01
N PHE A 129 17.52 -3.78 6.56
CA PHE A 129 17.37 -3.47 5.14
C PHE A 129 18.11 -2.17 4.80
N ALA A 130 18.85 -2.20 3.70
CA ALA A 130 19.54 -1.02 3.16
C ALA A 130 18.78 -0.45 1.97
N GLY A 131 19.02 0.83 1.64
CA GLY A 131 18.51 1.44 0.41
C GLY A 131 17.00 1.73 0.39
N ILE A 132 16.34 1.70 1.55
CA ILE A 132 14.94 2.13 1.67
C ILE A 132 14.90 3.65 1.86
N VAL A 133 14.17 4.33 0.99
CA VAL A 133 13.87 5.76 1.12
C VAL A 133 12.39 6.00 1.40
N PHE A 134 12.11 7.07 2.12
CA PHE A 134 10.76 7.47 2.54
C PHE A 134 10.39 8.83 1.96
N PRO A 135 9.91 8.91 0.70
CA PRO A 135 9.40 10.15 0.17
C PRO A 135 8.35 10.76 1.10
N PRO A 136 8.37 12.09 1.28
CA PRO A 136 7.48 12.77 2.22
C PRO A 136 6.02 12.58 1.81
N ARG A 137 5.13 12.66 2.79
CA ARG A 137 3.69 12.49 2.61
C ARG A 137 3.14 13.28 1.43
N ASP A 138 3.46 14.56 1.34
CA ASP A 138 2.89 15.45 0.34
C ASP A 138 3.31 15.14 -1.10
N ALA A 139 4.33 14.30 -1.30
CA ALA A 139 4.71 13.82 -2.62
C ALA A 139 3.75 12.75 -3.16
N PHE A 140 3.31 11.79 -2.33
CA PHE A 140 2.52 10.62 -2.78
C PHE A 140 1.13 10.51 -2.17
N HIS A 141 0.90 11.15 -1.03
CA HIS A 141 -0.35 11.16 -0.27
C HIS A 141 -0.79 12.58 0.11
N PRO A 142 -0.85 13.53 -0.86
CA PRO A 142 -1.24 14.91 -0.57
C PRO A 142 -2.69 15.01 -0.08
N ASP A 143 -2.97 16.07 0.68
CA ASP A 143 -4.33 16.38 1.09
C ASP A 143 -5.25 16.60 -0.12
N ARG A 144 -6.42 15.97 -0.05
CA ARG A 144 -7.47 16.11 -1.05
C ARG A 144 -8.22 17.42 -0.81
N THR A 145 -8.45 18.21 -1.85
CA THR A 145 -9.39 19.33 -1.81
C THR A 145 -10.73 18.97 -2.42
N TRP A 146 -11.73 19.78 -2.08
CA TRP A 146 -13.04 19.80 -2.73
C TRP A 146 -13.66 18.40 -2.90
N PHE A 147 -14.05 17.76 -1.79
CA PHE A 147 -14.71 16.44 -1.79
C PHE A 147 -13.96 15.29 -2.50
N GLY A 148 -12.65 15.44 -2.76
CA GLY A 148 -11.82 14.44 -3.47
C GLY A 148 -11.75 14.65 -4.98
N LEU A 149 -12.18 15.81 -5.47
CA LEU A 149 -12.14 16.19 -6.88
C LEU A 149 -10.96 17.13 -7.22
N GLY A 150 -10.33 17.73 -6.20
CA GLY A 150 -9.09 18.48 -6.34
C GLY A 150 -7.99 17.92 -5.43
N HIS A 151 -6.76 18.36 -5.65
CA HIS A 151 -5.62 18.05 -4.79
C HIS A 151 -5.04 19.37 -4.29
N ARG A 152 -4.83 19.52 -2.97
CA ARG A 152 -3.87 20.48 -2.40
C ARG A 152 -2.49 19.83 -2.32
N GLY A 153 -2.17 19.00 -3.29
CA GLY A 153 -0.80 18.60 -3.50
C GLY A 153 -0.05 19.85 -3.91
N GLY A 154 0.77 20.39 -3.02
CA GLY A 154 1.73 21.44 -3.38
C GLY A 154 2.56 21.03 -4.60
N GLN A 155 3.43 21.91 -5.08
CA GLN A 155 4.16 21.75 -6.36
C GLN A 155 4.98 20.44 -6.52
N ILE A 156 5.08 19.62 -5.47
CA ILE A 156 5.82 18.36 -5.41
C ILE A 156 4.98 17.07 -5.53
N ALA A 157 3.65 17.15 -5.55
CA ALA A 157 2.81 15.95 -5.60
C ALA A 157 2.99 15.19 -6.93
N VAL A 158 3.40 13.92 -6.88
CA VAL A 158 3.48 13.03 -8.05
C VAL A 158 2.17 12.30 -8.31
N GLY A 159 1.37 12.07 -7.27
CA GLY A 159 0.10 11.39 -7.36
C GLY A 159 -0.75 11.54 -6.11
N SER A 160 -1.95 10.97 -6.14
CA SER A 160 -2.86 10.96 -4.99
C SER A 160 -3.68 9.68 -4.93
N HIS A 161 -3.77 9.11 -3.74
CA HIS A 161 -4.61 7.95 -3.46
C HIS A 161 -6.07 8.41 -3.20
N LEU A 162 -6.99 8.02 -4.08
CA LEU A 162 -8.39 8.43 -3.99
C LEU A 162 -9.15 7.70 -2.86
N CYS A 163 -8.62 6.59 -2.35
CA CYS A 163 -9.10 5.82 -1.21
C CYS A 163 -10.62 5.58 -1.28
N TRP A 164 -11.03 4.80 -2.27
CA TRP A 164 -12.44 4.46 -2.51
C TRP A 164 -13.02 3.50 -1.47
N ALA A 165 -12.18 2.96 -0.56
CA ALA A 165 -12.54 2.05 0.52
C ALA A 165 -13.50 0.94 0.03
N SER A 166 -13.17 0.38 -1.13
CA SER A 166 -14.04 -0.53 -1.90
C SER A 166 -14.40 -1.79 -1.12
N TRP A 167 -13.47 -2.25 -0.29
CA TRP A 167 -13.51 -3.49 0.48
C TRP A 167 -14.28 -3.41 1.80
N ARG A 168 -14.68 -2.23 2.26
CA ARG A 168 -15.44 -2.09 3.52
C ARG A 168 -16.90 -2.48 3.29
N GLY A 169 -17.51 -3.18 4.26
CA GLY A 169 -18.95 -3.42 4.28
C GLY A 169 -19.71 -2.09 4.26
N LYS A 170 -20.74 -1.99 3.42
CA LYS A 170 -21.47 -0.73 3.17
C LYS A 170 -22.97 -0.97 3.23
N SER A 171 -23.69 -0.03 3.86
CA SER A 171 -25.12 0.08 3.65
C SER A 171 -25.42 0.43 2.19
N PRO A 172 -26.62 0.12 1.67
CA PRO A 172 -27.00 0.42 0.28
C PRO A 172 -26.79 1.90 -0.09
N HIS A 173 -27.17 2.82 0.80
CA HIS A 173 -26.94 4.26 0.62
C HIS A 173 -25.45 4.57 0.41
N ARG A 174 -24.57 4.02 1.28
CA ARG A 174 -23.12 4.24 1.19
C ARG A 174 -22.50 3.56 -0.04
N ALA A 175 -23.11 2.50 -0.57
CA ALA A 175 -22.69 1.90 -1.84
C ALA A 175 -22.98 2.84 -3.02
N VAL A 176 -24.17 3.42 -3.09
CA VAL A 176 -24.58 4.38 -4.14
C VAL A 176 -23.72 5.64 -4.09
N THR A 177 -23.54 6.26 -2.92
CA THR A 177 -22.71 7.47 -2.80
C THR A 177 -21.27 7.22 -3.24
N ASN A 178 -20.71 6.04 -2.93
CA ASN A 178 -19.36 5.66 -3.38
C ASN A 178 -19.29 5.43 -4.89
N TYR A 179 -20.30 4.79 -5.48
CA TYR A 179 -20.38 4.61 -6.92
C TYR A 179 -20.37 5.97 -7.64
N LEU A 180 -21.20 6.92 -7.19
CA LEU A 180 -21.24 8.27 -7.75
C LEU A 180 -19.91 9.00 -7.57
N ARG A 181 -19.32 8.95 -6.37
CA ARG A 181 -17.99 9.53 -6.11
C ARG A 181 -16.92 8.97 -7.05
N ARG A 182 -16.93 7.67 -7.32
CA ARG A 182 -15.99 7.05 -8.28
C ARG A 182 -16.17 7.60 -9.68
N LYS A 183 -17.42 7.68 -10.16
CA LYS A 183 -17.70 8.23 -11.49
C LYS A 183 -17.25 9.67 -11.63
N LEU A 184 -17.44 10.49 -10.60
CA LEU A 184 -17.02 11.89 -10.60
C LEU A 184 -15.49 12.05 -10.50
N SER A 185 -14.82 11.23 -9.68
CA SER A 185 -13.35 11.32 -9.48
C SER A 185 -12.53 10.64 -10.59
N ALA A 186 -13.14 9.73 -11.36
CA ALA A 186 -12.49 9.07 -12.50
C ALA A 186 -12.49 9.91 -13.79
N VAL A 187 -13.16 11.08 -13.82
CA VAL A 187 -13.15 11.96 -14.99
C VAL A 187 -11.76 12.62 -15.10
N PRO A 188 -11.09 12.55 -16.27
CA PRO A 188 -9.91 13.36 -16.53
C PRO A 188 -10.31 14.84 -16.43
N ILE A 189 -9.56 15.63 -15.66
CA ILE A 189 -9.64 17.09 -15.77
C ILE A 189 -8.75 17.47 -16.96
#